data_AF-A0A2E9MC13-F1
#
_entry.id   AF-A0A2E9MC13-F1
#
_cell.length_a   1.000
_cell.length_b   1.000
_cell.length_c   1.000
_cell.angle_alpha   90.00
_cell.angle_beta   90.00
_cell.angle_gamma   90.00
#
_symmetry.space_group_name_H-M   'P 1'
#
loop_
_entity.id
_entity.type
_entity.pdbx_description
1 polymer ?
#
loop_
_entity_poly.entity_id
_entity_poly.type
_entity_poly.pdbx_seq_one_letter_code
_entity_poly.pdbx_strand_id
1 'polypeptide(L)'
;MESESMRLCDPHFHLWNIHQRPNPNLGTAVEQHQPVYLADDYLADMSQLPGGLELTSSVHVETVVGQAEGGAVIDSVAETEFVCQQMVPTGRRFGIVAYVHLAKDVEHTRQLLDRHAEAADDWLRGVRMILNHHPSNPDLTWPQVERGDFVCDPVFAESIALMGERGLSFDLQCNP
;
A
#
# COMPACT_ATOMS: atom_id res chain seq x y z
N MET A 1 -27.51 -18.73 -24.81
CA MET A 1 -26.44 -17.73 -24.85
C MET A 1 -25.92 -17.63 -23.44
N GLU A 2 -24.77 -18.23 -23.14
CA GLU A 2 -24.07 -17.89 -21.91
C GLU A 2 -23.74 -16.40 -21.99
N SER A 3 -24.21 -15.62 -21.02
CA SER A 3 -23.79 -14.24 -20.87
C SER A 3 -22.30 -14.27 -20.58
N GLU A 4 -21.48 -13.78 -21.49
CA GLU A 4 -20.04 -13.65 -21.26
C GLU A 4 -19.83 -12.79 -20.00
N SER A 5 -19.04 -13.30 -19.05
CA SER A 5 -18.80 -12.60 -17.79
C SER A 5 -17.90 -11.39 -18.03
N MET A 6 -18.25 -10.23 -17.46
CA MET A 6 -17.41 -9.04 -17.51
C MET A 6 -16.21 -9.23 -16.58
N ARG A 7 -15.02 -9.09 -17.15
CA ARG A 7 -13.76 -9.14 -16.41
C ARG A 7 -13.61 -7.89 -15.54
N LEU A 8 -13.43 -8.10 -14.25
CA LEU A 8 -13.24 -7.08 -13.23
C LEU A 8 -11.78 -7.08 -12.76
N CYS A 9 -11.24 -5.89 -12.55
CA CYS A 9 -10.05 -5.67 -11.74
C CYS A 9 -10.48 -4.90 -10.49
N ASP A 10 -10.08 -5.36 -9.31
CA ASP A 10 -10.18 -4.59 -8.08
C ASP A 10 -8.88 -3.79 -7.90
N PRO A 11 -8.86 -2.48 -8.21
CA PRO A 11 -7.63 -1.72 -8.27
C PRO A 11 -7.11 -1.32 -6.89
N HIS A 12 -7.84 -1.62 -5.80
CA HIS A 12 -7.47 -1.13 -4.48
C HIS A 12 -8.16 -1.96 -3.38
N PHE A 13 -7.44 -2.93 -2.85
CA PHE A 13 -7.79 -3.59 -1.60
C PHE A 13 -6.66 -3.54 -0.59
N HIS A 14 -6.97 -3.90 0.66
CA HIS A 14 -6.03 -3.92 1.77
C HIS A 14 -6.11 -5.26 2.49
N LEU A 15 -4.99 -5.75 3.00
CA LEU A 15 -4.94 -6.86 3.95
C LEU A 15 -4.30 -6.38 5.24
N TRP A 16 -4.83 -6.81 6.38
CA TRP A 16 -4.23 -6.43 7.66
C TRP A 16 -4.49 -7.47 8.75
N ASN A 17 -3.50 -7.61 9.64
CA ASN A 17 -3.63 -8.37 10.87
C ASN A 17 -3.05 -7.55 12.02
N ILE A 18 -3.91 -6.77 12.68
CA ILE A 18 -3.52 -5.89 13.79
C ILE A 18 -2.89 -6.62 14.99
N HIS A 19 -3.15 -7.93 15.16
CA HIS A 19 -2.59 -8.72 16.26
C HIS A 19 -1.14 -9.17 15.99
N GLN A 20 -0.76 -9.26 14.71
CA GLN A 20 0.60 -9.61 14.30
C GLN A 20 1.40 -8.37 13.86
N ARG A 21 0.71 -7.38 13.30
CA ARG A 21 1.24 -6.17 12.67
C ARG A 21 0.38 -4.97 13.09
N PRO A 22 0.48 -4.52 14.35
CA PRO A 22 -0.26 -3.34 14.79
C PRO A 22 0.14 -2.14 13.95
N ASN A 23 -0.86 -1.33 13.56
CA ASN A 23 -0.64 -0.09 12.84
C ASN A 23 -0.77 1.08 13.82
N PRO A 24 0.37 1.63 14.30
CA PRO A 24 0.37 2.66 15.33
C PRO A 24 -0.37 3.94 14.92
N ASN A 25 -0.64 4.11 13.62
CA ASN A 25 -1.29 5.29 13.06
C ASN A 25 -2.82 5.24 13.15
N LEU A 26 -3.41 4.07 13.41
CA LEU A 26 -4.86 3.93 13.54
C LEU A 26 -5.38 4.36 14.92
N GLY A 27 -4.49 4.55 15.89
CA GLY A 27 -4.83 4.88 17.27
C GLY A 27 -5.36 3.66 18.05
N THR A 28 -5.20 3.72 19.37
CA THR A 28 -5.45 2.57 20.28
C THR A 28 -6.89 2.06 20.24
N ALA A 29 -7.87 2.94 20.06
CA ALA A 29 -9.27 2.55 20.00
C ALA A 29 -9.60 1.73 18.74
N VAL A 30 -8.98 2.06 17.61
CA VAL A 30 -9.16 1.32 16.35
C VAL A 30 -8.39 0.01 16.42
N GLU A 31 -7.14 0.02 16.90
CA GLU A 31 -6.35 -1.21 17.09
C GLU A 31 -7.03 -2.26 17.97
N GLN A 32 -7.89 -1.87 18.92
CA GLN A 32 -8.58 -2.84 19.78
C GLN A 32 -9.81 -3.49 19.14
N HIS A 33 -10.42 -2.83 18.15
CA HIS A 33 -11.71 -3.24 17.59
C HIS A 33 -11.66 -3.57 16.10
N GLN A 34 -10.54 -3.26 15.43
CA GLN A 34 -10.40 -3.54 14.01
C GLN A 34 -10.35 -5.06 13.79
N PRO A 35 -11.23 -5.63 12.96
CA PRO A 35 -11.17 -7.05 12.65
C PRO A 35 -9.87 -7.37 11.89
N VAL A 36 -9.43 -8.62 11.95
CA VAL A 36 -8.41 -9.13 11.02
C VAL A 36 -9.06 -9.31 9.64
N TYR A 37 -8.35 -8.97 8.57
CA TYR A 37 -8.80 -9.15 7.19
C TYR A 37 -7.66 -9.67 6.32
N LEU A 38 -7.72 -10.96 5.97
CA LEU A 38 -6.68 -11.71 5.26
C LEU A 38 -7.11 -12.04 3.83
N ALA A 39 -6.22 -12.64 3.05
CA ALA A 39 -6.51 -13.02 1.66
C ALA A 39 -7.72 -13.96 1.56
N ASP A 40 -7.93 -14.86 2.53
CA ASP A 40 -9.11 -15.74 2.54
C ASP A 40 -10.41 -14.96 2.72
N ASP A 41 -10.42 -13.93 3.57
CA ASP A 41 -11.57 -13.05 3.76
C ASP A 41 -11.85 -12.25 2.49
N TYR A 42 -10.81 -11.67 1.90
CA TYR A 42 -10.89 -10.97 0.62
C TYR A 42 -11.47 -11.87 -0.49
N LEU A 43 -10.95 -13.08 -0.64
CA LEU A 43 -11.44 -14.01 -1.66
C LEU A 43 -12.86 -14.53 -1.38
N ALA A 44 -13.23 -14.66 -0.10
CA ALA A 44 -14.60 -14.99 0.28
C ALA A 44 -15.55 -13.87 -0.15
N ASP A 45 -15.22 -12.61 0.08
CA ASP A 45 -16.01 -11.46 -0.37
C ASP A 45 -16.09 -11.40 -1.90
N MET A 46 -14.96 -11.60 -2.58
CA MET A 46 -14.91 -11.62 -4.06
C MET A 46 -15.67 -12.79 -4.67
N SER A 47 -15.87 -13.89 -3.93
CA SER A 47 -16.72 -15.01 -4.38
C SER A 47 -18.22 -14.68 -4.37
N GLN A 48 -18.61 -13.58 -3.71
CA GLN A 48 -19.99 -13.09 -3.64
C GLN A 48 -20.32 -12.05 -4.72
N LEU A 49 -19.40 -11.80 -5.66
CA LEU A 49 -19.65 -10.89 -6.77
C LEU A 49 -20.95 -11.29 -7.52
N PRO A 50 -21.78 -10.32 -7.92
CA PRO A 50 -22.96 -10.59 -8.72
C PRO A 50 -22.63 -11.40 -9.97
N GLY A 51 -23.56 -12.28 -10.37
CA GLY A 51 -23.42 -13.07 -11.59
C GLY A 51 -23.16 -12.17 -12.81
N GLY A 52 -22.24 -12.61 -13.68
CA GLY A 52 -21.78 -11.83 -14.84
C GLY A 52 -20.60 -10.90 -14.54
N LEU A 53 -20.06 -10.90 -13.32
CA LEU A 53 -18.75 -10.33 -13.00
C LEU A 53 -17.76 -11.44 -12.65
N GLU A 54 -16.52 -11.30 -13.11
CA GLU A 54 -15.43 -12.21 -12.78
C GLU A 54 -14.22 -11.38 -12.32
N LEU A 55 -13.77 -11.57 -11.07
CA LEU A 55 -12.51 -10.99 -10.62
C LEU A 55 -11.34 -11.66 -11.35
N THR A 56 -10.63 -10.87 -12.15
CA THR A 56 -9.49 -11.36 -12.96
C THR A 56 -8.14 -10.83 -12.51
N SER A 57 -8.12 -9.75 -11.73
CA SER A 57 -6.93 -9.22 -11.08
C SER A 57 -7.29 -8.33 -9.90
N SER A 58 -6.37 -8.16 -8.97
CA SER A 58 -6.52 -7.21 -7.87
C SER A 58 -5.21 -6.46 -7.57
N VAL A 59 -5.27 -5.34 -6.85
CA VAL A 59 -4.08 -4.60 -6.43
C VAL A 59 -4.17 -4.31 -4.94
N HIS A 60 -3.24 -4.90 -4.18
CA HIS A 60 -3.07 -4.61 -2.78
C HIS A 60 -2.36 -3.28 -2.65
N VAL A 61 -2.91 -2.38 -1.86
CA VAL A 61 -2.28 -1.12 -1.49
C VAL A 61 -1.84 -1.20 -0.04
N GLU A 62 -0.65 -0.71 0.27
CA GLU A 62 -0.08 -0.74 1.62
C GLU A 62 -1.08 -0.31 2.72
N THR A 63 -0.93 -0.90 3.89
CA THR A 63 -1.58 -0.52 5.14
C THR A 63 -0.57 0.00 6.15
N VAL A 64 0.71 -0.40 6.00
CA VAL A 64 1.83 0.20 6.72
C VAL A 64 2.19 1.52 6.06
N VAL A 65 1.55 2.55 6.58
CA VAL A 65 1.95 3.92 6.32
C VAL A 65 3.18 4.18 7.20
N GLY A 66 4.29 4.57 6.58
CA GLY A 66 5.50 5.25 7.10
C GLY A 66 5.90 5.24 8.58
N GLN A 67 6.71 6.23 8.97
CA GLN A 67 7.26 6.36 10.33
C GLN A 67 7.44 7.83 10.67
N ALA A 68 6.75 8.30 11.71
CA ALA A 68 7.01 9.61 12.33
C ALA A 68 8.24 9.55 13.23
N GLU A 69 8.90 10.68 13.46
CA GLU A 69 9.99 10.76 14.44
C GLU A 69 9.49 10.36 15.84
N GLY A 70 10.17 9.40 16.48
CA GLY A 70 9.77 8.83 17.77
C GLY A 70 8.59 7.85 17.71
N GLY A 71 8.05 7.58 16.52
CA GLY A 71 7.00 6.58 16.28
C GLY A 71 7.55 5.15 16.20
N ALA A 72 6.66 4.17 16.02
CA ALA A 72 7.08 2.78 15.86
C ALA A 72 7.84 2.61 14.54
N VAL A 73 8.97 1.89 14.59
CA VAL A 73 9.71 1.50 13.40
C VAL A 73 8.96 0.37 12.71
N ILE A 74 8.45 0.64 11.52
CA ILE A 74 7.75 -0.34 10.69
C ILE A 74 8.60 -0.74 9.49
N ASP A 75 8.80 -2.03 9.30
CA ASP A 75 9.44 -2.59 8.11
C ASP A 75 8.39 -2.72 6.99
N SER A 76 8.39 -1.78 6.05
CA SER A 76 7.46 -1.78 4.92
C SER A 76 7.64 -3.00 4.02
N VAL A 77 8.87 -3.51 3.90
CA VAL A 77 9.16 -4.71 3.09
C VAL A 77 8.48 -5.93 3.69
N ALA A 78 8.44 -6.03 5.02
CA ALA A 78 7.75 -7.13 5.68
C ALA A 78 6.24 -7.15 5.35
N GLU A 79 5.61 -6.03 4.98
CA GLU A 79 4.22 -6.04 4.52
C GLU A 79 4.10 -6.63 3.12
N THR A 80 5.04 -6.29 2.24
CA THR A 80 5.12 -6.90 0.90
C THR A 80 5.26 -8.42 1.00
N GLU A 81 6.13 -8.91 1.89
CA GLU A 81 6.28 -10.34 2.16
C GLU A 81 4.98 -10.96 2.72
N PHE A 82 4.33 -10.29 3.67
CA PHE A 82 3.06 -10.72 4.25
C PHE A 82 1.95 -10.87 3.20
N VAL A 83 1.87 -9.94 2.24
CA VAL A 83 0.91 -10.01 1.13
C VAL A 83 1.26 -11.15 0.19
N CYS A 84 2.53 -11.29 -0.22
CA CYS A 84 2.98 -12.38 -1.08
C CYS A 84 2.72 -13.76 -0.45
N GLN A 85 3.02 -13.93 0.84
CA GLN A 85 2.80 -15.19 1.57
C GLN A 85 1.33 -15.65 1.54
N GLN A 86 0.40 -14.70 1.46
CA GLN A 86 -1.03 -15.00 1.41
C GLN A 86 -1.56 -15.11 -0.02
N MET A 87 -1.18 -14.19 -0.91
CA MET A 87 -1.76 -14.08 -2.25
C MET A 87 -1.11 -15.03 -3.27
N VAL A 88 0.20 -15.29 -3.20
CA VAL A 88 0.88 -16.18 -4.16
C VAL A 88 0.30 -17.59 -4.16
N PRO A 89 0.06 -18.26 -3.01
CA PRO A 89 -0.52 -19.60 -2.98
C PRO A 89 -1.94 -19.70 -3.55
N THR A 90 -2.67 -18.59 -3.65
CA THR A 90 -4.05 -18.56 -4.19
C THR A 90 -4.09 -18.76 -5.71
N GLY A 91 -2.97 -18.54 -6.40
CA GLY A 91 -2.88 -18.56 -7.86
C GLY A 91 -3.63 -17.41 -8.55
N ARG A 92 -4.19 -16.45 -7.81
CA ARG A 92 -4.85 -15.26 -8.37
C ARG A 92 -3.82 -14.28 -8.91
N ARG A 93 -4.19 -13.54 -9.96
CA ARG A 93 -3.39 -12.42 -10.47
C ARG A 93 -3.57 -11.24 -9.50
N PHE A 94 -2.48 -10.69 -8.99
CA PHE A 94 -2.54 -9.49 -8.18
C PHE A 94 -1.39 -8.52 -8.52
N GLY A 95 -1.34 -7.38 -7.84
CA GLY A 95 -0.22 -6.45 -7.81
C GLY A 95 -0.08 -5.86 -6.41
N ILE A 96 1.09 -5.30 -6.12
CA ILE A 96 1.39 -4.65 -4.84
C ILE A 96 1.80 -3.19 -5.10
N VAL A 97 1.11 -2.28 -4.43
CA VAL A 97 1.55 -0.90 -4.22
C VAL A 97 2.13 -0.81 -2.80
N ALA A 98 3.45 -0.70 -2.72
CA ALA A 98 4.19 -0.73 -1.46
C ALA A 98 4.31 0.67 -0.84
N TYR A 99 4.78 0.75 0.41
CA TYR A 99 5.18 2.01 1.02
C TYR A 99 6.69 2.25 0.87
N VAL A 100 7.08 3.41 0.35
CA VAL A 100 8.47 3.91 0.34
C VAL A 100 8.42 5.42 0.60
N HIS A 101 9.22 5.91 1.55
CA HIS A 101 9.28 7.35 1.84
C HIS A 101 10.18 8.07 0.83
N LEU A 102 9.58 8.63 -0.22
CA LEU A 102 10.28 9.19 -1.39
C LEU A 102 11.04 10.49 -1.13
N ALA A 103 10.80 11.16 0.00
CA ALA A 103 11.44 12.45 0.34
C ALA A 103 12.57 12.37 1.39
N LYS A 104 13.01 11.17 1.82
CA LYS A 104 14.09 11.05 2.82
C LYS A 104 15.47 11.27 2.18
N ASP A 105 15.81 10.38 1.25
CA ASP A 105 17.08 10.35 0.54
C ASP A 105 16.92 9.44 -0.69
N VAL A 106 17.55 9.79 -1.81
CA VAL A 106 17.39 9.05 -3.08
C VAL A 106 18.07 7.68 -3.03
N GLU A 107 19.22 7.57 -2.35
CA GLU A 107 19.93 6.29 -2.21
C GLU A 107 19.18 5.35 -1.27
N HIS A 108 18.64 5.86 -0.17
CA HIS A 108 17.72 5.11 0.68
C HIS A 108 16.48 4.64 -0.08
N THR A 109 15.89 5.51 -0.90
CA THR A 109 14.74 5.16 -1.75
C THR A 109 15.09 4.02 -2.70
N ARG A 110 16.24 4.09 -3.38
CA ARG A 110 16.73 3.03 -4.29
C ARG A 110 16.86 1.69 -3.58
N GLN A 111 17.54 1.67 -2.44
CA GLN A 111 17.74 0.46 -1.66
C GLN A 111 16.41 -0.15 -1.20
N LEU A 112 15.45 0.69 -0.79
CA LEU A 112 14.15 0.20 -0.35
C LEU A 112 13.31 -0.33 -1.52
N LEU A 113 13.35 0.32 -2.69
CA LEU A 113 12.73 -0.18 -3.91
C LEU A 113 13.32 -1.54 -4.34
N ASP A 114 14.64 -1.72 -4.24
CA ASP A 114 15.30 -3.00 -4.52
C ASP A 114 14.81 -4.10 -3.58
N ARG A 115 14.76 -3.82 -2.27
CA ARG A 115 14.23 -4.77 -1.28
C ARG A 115 12.75 -5.13 -1.53
N HIS A 116 11.93 -4.16 -1.92
CA HIS A 116 10.54 -4.43 -2.27
C HIS A 116 10.43 -5.27 -3.55
N ALA A 117 11.26 -5.01 -4.56
CA ALA A 117 11.29 -5.82 -5.78
C ALA A 117 11.72 -7.26 -5.48
N GLU A 118 12.72 -7.47 -4.62
CA GLU A 118 13.14 -8.80 -4.16
C GLU A 118 12.02 -9.53 -3.40
N ALA A 119 11.31 -8.84 -2.49
CA ALA A 119 10.24 -9.43 -1.70
C ALA A 119 8.94 -9.70 -2.50
N ALA A 120 8.64 -8.83 -3.47
CA ALA A 120 7.46 -8.93 -4.31
C ALA A 120 7.65 -9.80 -5.55
N ASP A 121 8.90 -10.07 -5.96
CA ASP A 121 9.20 -10.64 -7.27
C ASP A 121 8.49 -9.82 -8.38
N ASP A 122 7.85 -10.50 -9.33
CA ASP A 122 7.06 -9.87 -10.38
C ASP A 122 5.76 -9.20 -9.90
N TRP A 123 5.45 -9.09 -8.60
CA TRP A 123 4.18 -8.54 -8.11
C TRP A 123 4.21 -7.04 -7.78
N LEU A 124 5.39 -6.39 -7.71
CA LEU A 124 5.49 -4.97 -7.42
C LEU A 124 4.98 -4.11 -8.59
N ARG A 125 4.07 -3.17 -8.32
CA ARG A 125 3.46 -2.31 -9.34
C ARG A 125 3.56 -0.82 -9.05
N GLY A 126 3.73 -0.45 -7.79
CA GLY A 126 3.83 0.95 -7.44
C GLY A 126 4.27 1.21 -6.02
N VAL A 127 4.30 2.49 -5.70
CA VAL A 127 4.49 3.00 -4.35
C VAL A 127 3.37 3.97 -4.01
N ARG A 128 2.85 3.91 -2.78
CA ARG A 128 1.96 4.92 -2.21
C ARG A 128 2.68 5.71 -1.13
N MET A 129 2.40 7.02 -1.09
CA MET A 129 2.55 7.83 0.10
C MET A 129 1.25 8.59 0.38
N ILE A 130 0.81 8.56 1.63
CA ILE A 130 -0.23 9.48 2.12
C ILE A 130 0.43 10.83 2.37
N LEU A 131 -0.08 11.88 1.74
CA LEU A 131 0.43 13.25 1.82
C LEU A 131 -0.53 14.22 2.51
N ASN A 132 -1.51 13.69 3.27
CA ASN A 132 -2.46 14.50 4.03
C ASN A 132 -1.72 15.39 5.04
N HIS A 133 -1.66 16.69 4.75
CA HIS A 133 -1.05 17.69 5.61
C HIS A 133 -1.98 18.90 5.72
N HIS A 134 -2.25 19.34 6.94
CA HIS A 134 -2.90 20.60 7.21
C HIS A 134 -1.90 21.61 7.79
N PRO A 135 -1.81 22.85 7.27
CA PRO A 135 -0.75 23.80 7.64
C PRO A 135 -0.75 24.22 9.11
N SER A 136 -1.88 24.10 9.81
CA SER A 136 -2.03 24.57 11.18
C SER A 136 -2.84 23.64 12.10
N ASN A 137 -3.22 22.45 11.64
CA ASN A 137 -4.07 21.55 12.42
C ASN A 137 -3.48 20.14 12.39
N PRO A 138 -2.69 19.76 13.41
CA PRO A 138 -2.09 18.43 13.50
C PRO A 138 -3.10 17.29 13.43
N ASP A 139 -4.34 17.49 13.90
CA ASP A 139 -5.39 16.46 13.87
C ASP A 139 -5.88 16.16 12.44
N LEU A 140 -5.62 17.06 11.49
CA LEU A 140 -5.92 16.89 10.06
C LEU A 140 -4.67 16.53 9.23
N THR A 141 -3.51 16.41 9.88
CA THR A 141 -2.27 15.94 9.28
C THR A 141 -2.13 14.46 9.59
N TRP A 142 -1.81 13.67 8.58
CA TRP A 142 -1.51 12.27 8.81
C TRP A 142 -0.24 12.16 9.67
N PRO A 143 -0.17 11.28 10.68
CA PRO A 143 0.89 11.34 11.72
C PRO A 143 2.34 11.35 11.22
N GLN A 144 2.58 10.94 9.98
CA GLN A 144 3.89 10.72 9.37
C GLN A 144 4.22 11.71 8.26
N VAL A 145 3.32 12.65 8.02
CA VAL A 145 3.48 13.68 6.99
C VAL A 145 4.09 14.89 7.68
N GLU A 146 5.41 14.98 7.62
CA GLU A 146 6.23 15.99 8.30
C GLU A 146 5.99 17.41 7.75
N ARG A 147 5.59 17.50 6.48
CA ARG A 147 5.35 18.76 5.75
C ARG A 147 4.41 18.54 4.56
N GLY A 148 3.81 19.62 4.07
CA GLY A 148 2.83 19.57 2.97
C GLY A 148 3.40 19.81 1.57
N ASP A 149 4.68 20.14 1.44
CA ASP A 149 5.31 20.58 0.19
C ASP A 149 6.21 19.50 -0.44
N PHE A 150 5.99 18.22 -0.12
CA PHE A 150 6.75 17.09 -0.68
C PHE A 150 6.80 17.10 -2.21
N VAL A 151 5.71 17.45 -2.89
CA VAL A 151 5.67 17.48 -4.37
C VAL A 151 6.56 18.57 -4.99
N CYS A 152 7.02 19.53 -4.19
CA CYS A 152 7.98 20.56 -4.59
C CYS A 152 9.42 20.20 -4.23
N ASP A 153 9.64 19.08 -3.54
CA ASP A 153 10.95 18.62 -3.09
C ASP A 153 11.75 18.01 -4.26
N PRO A 154 12.99 18.48 -4.54
CA PRO A 154 13.83 17.88 -5.56
C PRO A 154 14.15 16.39 -5.29
N VAL A 155 14.30 15.98 -4.03
CA VAL A 155 14.52 14.57 -3.66
C VAL A 155 13.29 13.74 -3.99
N PHE A 156 12.09 14.25 -3.70
CA PHE A 156 10.84 13.57 -4.05
C PHE A 156 10.69 13.43 -5.57
N ALA A 157 10.98 14.49 -6.33
CA ALA A 157 10.93 14.45 -7.79
C ALA A 157 11.93 13.44 -8.38
N GLU A 158 13.15 13.39 -7.87
CA GLU A 158 14.17 12.42 -8.29
C GLU A 158 13.77 10.98 -7.94
N SER A 159 13.21 10.76 -6.75
CA SER A 159 12.67 9.47 -6.32
C SER A 159 11.50 8.99 -7.19
N ILE A 160 10.61 9.90 -7.61
CA ILE A 160 9.52 9.59 -8.57
C ILE A 160 10.10 9.22 -9.93
N ALA A 161 11.14 9.91 -10.41
CA ALA A 161 11.81 9.55 -11.65
C ALA A 161 12.43 8.14 -11.57
N LEU A 162 13.09 7.82 -10.45
CA LEU A 162 13.64 6.49 -10.18
C LEU A 162 12.57 5.39 -10.19
N MET A 163 11.37 5.66 -9.68
CA MET A 163 10.23 4.74 -9.80
C MET A 163 9.81 4.56 -11.27
N GLY A 164 9.75 5.64 -12.04
CA GLY A 164 9.43 5.62 -13.47
C GLY A 164 10.41 4.78 -14.29
N GLU A 165 11.72 4.86 -14.00
CA GLU A 165 12.76 4.02 -14.61
C GLU A 165 12.53 2.51 -14.38
N ARG A 166 11.86 2.16 -13.27
CA ARG A 166 11.48 0.79 -12.90
C ARG A 166 10.08 0.40 -13.38
N GLY A 167 9.36 1.28 -14.06
CA GLY A 167 7.98 1.04 -14.51
C GLY A 167 6.94 1.00 -13.39
N LEU A 168 7.23 1.62 -12.24
CA LEU A 168 6.34 1.65 -11.08
C LEU A 168 5.39 2.85 -11.12
N SER A 169 4.14 2.67 -10.69
CA SER A 169 3.18 3.75 -10.49
C SER A 169 3.42 4.48 -9.16
N PHE A 170 3.00 5.73 -9.10
CA PHE A 170 2.83 6.46 -7.84
C PHE A 170 1.35 6.63 -7.51
N ASP A 171 0.94 6.10 -6.37
CA ASP A 171 -0.40 6.26 -5.83
C ASP A 171 -0.42 7.44 -4.86
N LEU A 172 -1.16 8.50 -5.22
CA LEU A 172 -1.33 9.69 -4.40
C LEU A 172 -2.56 9.56 -3.52
N GLN A 173 -2.38 9.64 -2.20
CA GLN A 173 -3.47 9.83 -1.25
C GLN A 173 -3.32 11.18 -0.57
N CYS A 174 -4.23 12.11 -0.87
CA CYS A 174 -4.28 13.45 -0.27
C CYS A 174 -5.72 13.83 0.10
N ASN A 175 -5.90 14.58 1.18
CA ASN A 175 -7.17 15.20 1.52
C ASN A 175 -7.47 16.34 0.53
N PRO A 176 -8.75 16.57 0.20
CA PRO A 176 -9.17 17.68 -0.67
C PRO A 176 -8.95 19.05 -0.03
#